data_AF-A0A3C2B4V2-F1
#
_entry.id   AF-A0A3C2B4V2-F1
#
_cell.length_a   1.000
_cell.length_b   1.000
_cell.length_c   1.000
_cell.angle_alpha   90.00
_cell.angle_beta   90.00
_cell.angle_gamma   90.00
#
_symmetry.space_group_name_H-M   'P 1'
#
loop_
_entity.id
_entity.type
_entity.pdbx_description
1 polymer ?
#
loop_
_entity_poly.entity_id
_entity_poly.type
_entity_poly.pdbx_seq_one_letter_code
_entity_poly.pdbx_strand_id
1 'polypeptide(L)'
;RRTRADQPDVVFVEPGHRVVHIDAGPYDLAKDDLPNVLGEFGDAVIDHLKNEFPADIVHANYFLSGLVAHRIKHELDLPFVTTFHTLAKVKAEGGDHESQWRHDAEAEIVGCADAICVNCSEEEHQFRRLYGHPRGGIEIVAPPAGRALFPPGDRGRGRPPPP
;
A
#
# COMPACT_ATOMS: atom_id res chain seq x y z
N ARG A 1 3.79 6.67 -10.23
CA ARG A 1 4.73 6.68 -11.37
C ARG A 1 3.95 6.98 -12.65
N ARG A 2 4.48 7.81 -13.54
CA ARG A 2 3.94 8.02 -14.89
C ARG A 2 4.16 6.77 -15.74
N THR A 3 3.13 6.30 -16.42
CA THR A 3 3.13 5.10 -17.28
C THR A 3 2.85 5.41 -18.74
N ARG A 4 2.56 6.67 -19.08
CA ARG A 4 2.42 7.16 -20.46
C ARG A 4 2.88 8.62 -20.55
N ALA A 5 3.50 8.98 -21.66
CA ALA A 5 4.02 10.34 -21.89
C ALA A 5 2.93 11.42 -21.87
N ASP A 6 1.69 11.08 -22.21
CA ASP A 6 0.57 12.01 -22.30
C ASP A 6 -0.25 12.16 -21.01
N GLN A 7 0.15 11.47 -19.93
CA GLN A 7 -0.45 11.71 -18.61
C GLN A 7 -0.11 13.13 -18.15
N PRO A 8 -1.06 13.87 -17.56
CA PRO A 8 -0.78 15.18 -16.97
C PRO A 8 0.05 15.01 -15.69
N ASP A 9 0.88 16.00 -15.36
CA ASP A 9 1.71 15.96 -14.15
C ASP A 9 0.87 15.87 -12.88
N VAL A 10 -0.27 16.58 -12.86
CA VAL A 10 -1.21 16.58 -11.75
C VAL A 10 -2.64 16.39 -12.25
N VAL A 11 -3.36 15.47 -11.62
CA VAL A 11 -4.81 15.28 -11.79
C VAL A 11 -5.51 15.67 -10.50
N PHE A 12 -6.43 16.63 -10.55
CA PHE A 12 -7.30 16.95 -9.42
C PHE A 12 -8.51 16.02 -9.45
N VAL A 13 -8.63 15.15 -8.46
CA VAL A 13 -9.70 14.14 -8.39
C VAL A 13 -10.95 14.76 -7.76
N GLU A 14 -10.77 15.41 -6.62
CA GLU A 14 -11.80 16.12 -5.85
C GLU A 14 -11.12 17.15 -4.94
N PRO A 15 -11.86 18.06 -4.27
CA PRO A 15 -11.26 19.03 -3.35
C PRO A 15 -10.40 18.34 -2.28
N GLY A 16 -9.11 18.70 -2.21
CA GLY A 16 -8.15 18.12 -1.27
C GLY A 16 -7.50 16.81 -1.73
N HIS A 17 -7.86 16.27 -2.90
CA HIS A 17 -7.29 15.03 -3.44
C HIS A 17 -6.76 15.24 -4.86
N ARG A 18 -5.46 14.99 -5.02
CA ARG A 18 -4.78 15.05 -6.31
C ARG A 18 -3.87 13.85 -6.49
N VAL A 19 -3.70 13.46 -7.75
CA VAL A 19 -2.70 12.48 -8.18
C VAL A 19 -1.57 13.23 -8.84
N VAL A 20 -0.35 13.03 -8.36
CA VAL A 20 0.88 13.55 -8.98
C VAL A 20 1.58 12.42 -9.71
N HIS A 21 1.76 12.55 -11.01
CA HIS A 21 2.49 11.60 -11.83
C HIS A 21 3.98 11.91 -11.77
N ILE A 22 4.71 11.09 -11.02
CA ILE A 22 6.16 11.17 -10.93
C ILE A 22 6.81 10.36 -12.05
N ASP A 23 7.69 10.99 -12.81
CA ASP A 23 8.53 10.32 -13.80
C ASP A 23 9.62 9.50 -13.10
N ALA A 24 9.72 8.24 -13.46
CA ALA A 24 10.78 7.34 -13.01
C ALA A 24 10.90 6.18 -14.00
N GLY A 25 12.00 6.13 -14.75
CA GLY A 25 12.27 5.10 -15.77
C GLY A 25 11.25 4.99 -16.92
N PRO A 26 11.40 3.99 -17.81
CA PRO A 26 10.63 3.86 -19.06
C PRO A 26 9.13 3.61 -18.85
N TYR A 27 8.25 4.34 -19.55
CA TYR A 27 6.79 4.30 -19.34
C TYR A 27 6.16 2.90 -19.32
N ASP A 28 6.66 2.00 -20.16
CA ASP A 28 6.22 0.61 -20.37
C ASP A 28 6.96 -0.43 -19.51
N LEU A 29 7.67 0.01 -18.46
CA LEU A 29 8.41 -0.88 -17.55
C LEU A 29 7.54 -2.03 -17.02
N ALA A 30 8.06 -3.26 -17.13
CA ALA A 30 7.41 -4.43 -16.57
C ALA A 30 7.36 -4.36 -15.04
N LYS A 31 6.38 -5.04 -14.44
CA LYS A 31 6.20 -5.04 -12.98
C LYS A 31 7.43 -5.57 -12.24
N ASP A 32 8.09 -6.57 -12.81
CA ASP A 32 9.27 -7.21 -12.21
C ASP A 32 10.51 -6.32 -12.26
N ASP A 33 10.52 -5.31 -13.14
CA ASP A 33 11.60 -4.33 -13.28
C ASP A 33 11.38 -3.06 -12.46
N LEU A 34 10.20 -2.88 -11.84
CA LEU A 34 9.91 -1.75 -10.95
C LEU A 34 10.95 -1.55 -9.82
N PRO A 35 11.54 -2.59 -9.22
CA PRO A 35 12.59 -2.42 -8.22
C PRO A 35 13.78 -1.58 -8.71
N ASN A 36 14.09 -1.64 -10.00
CA ASN A 36 15.24 -0.94 -10.58
C ASN A 36 15.08 0.58 -10.64
N VAL A 37 13.84 1.09 -10.51
CA VAL A 37 13.53 2.52 -10.62
C VAL A 37 13.08 3.14 -9.28
N LEU A 38 13.13 2.38 -8.18
CA LEU A 38 12.72 2.88 -6.86
C LEU A 38 13.59 4.05 -6.37
N GLY A 39 14.88 4.04 -6.71
CA GLY A 39 15.81 5.12 -6.39
C GLY A 39 15.38 6.44 -7.05
N GLU A 40 15.27 6.43 -8.38
CA GLU A 40 14.83 7.57 -9.19
C GLU A 40 13.43 8.06 -8.77
N PHE A 41 12.50 7.13 -8.56
CA PHE A 41 11.16 7.47 -8.08
C PHE A 41 11.18 8.13 -6.71
N GLY A 42 12.00 7.60 -5.79
CA GLY A 42 12.16 8.18 -4.45
C GLY A 42 12.78 9.57 -4.48
N ASP A 43 13.79 9.79 -5.32
CA ASP A 43 14.41 11.12 -5.50
C ASP A 43 13.37 12.15 -5.94
N ALA A 44 12.60 11.82 -6.98
CA ALA A 44 11.60 12.73 -7.52
C ALA A 44 10.44 12.99 -6.54
N VAL A 45 10.02 11.99 -5.77
CA VAL A 45 9.02 12.19 -4.70
C VAL A 45 9.58 13.10 -3.60
N ILE A 46 10.82 12.87 -3.16
CA ILE A 46 11.47 13.71 -2.14
C ILE A 46 11.56 15.17 -2.61
N ASP A 47 11.98 15.37 -3.86
CA ASP A 47 12.09 16.71 -4.45
C ASP A 47 10.72 17.40 -4.53
N HIS A 48 9.68 16.67 -4.92
CA HIS A 48 8.31 17.20 -4.92
C HIS A 48 7.85 17.60 -3.51
N LEU A 49 8.11 16.76 -2.51
CA LEU A 49 7.74 17.06 -1.12
C LEU A 49 8.50 18.26 -0.56
N LYS A 50 9.79 18.44 -0.92
CA LYS A 50 10.59 19.58 -0.45
C LYS A 50 10.17 20.90 -1.09
N ASN A 51 9.89 20.89 -2.39
CA ASN A 51 9.85 22.12 -3.18
C ASN A 51 8.44 22.56 -3.59
N GLU A 52 7.50 21.63 -3.68
CA GLU A 52 6.16 21.90 -4.23
C GLU A 52 5.05 21.65 -3.23
N PHE A 53 5.12 20.55 -2.48
CA PHE A 53 4.04 20.16 -1.59
C PHE A 53 4.54 19.38 -0.37
N PRO A 54 4.96 20.11 0.68
CA PRO A 54 5.31 19.52 1.95
C PRO A 54 4.17 18.68 2.51
N ALA A 55 4.52 17.54 3.08
CA ALA A 55 3.59 16.64 3.74
C ALA A 55 3.97 16.49 5.21
N ASP A 56 2.97 16.32 6.06
CA ASP A 56 3.17 16.03 7.48
C ASP A 56 3.36 14.52 7.75
N ILE A 57 2.92 13.67 6.80
CA ILE A 57 2.94 12.21 6.91
C ILE A 57 2.94 11.55 5.53
N VAL A 58 3.55 10.38 5.42
CA VAL A 58 3.54 9.56 4.20
C VAL A 58 2.77 8.27 4.44
N HIS A 59 1.84 7.91 3.54
CA HIS A 59 1.18 6.60 3.57
C HIS A 59 1.57 5.78 2.34
N ALA A 60 2.41 4.77 2.53
CA ALA A 60 2.81 3.82 1.51
C ALA A 60 1.75 2.74 1.29
N ASN A 61 1.41 2.48 0.04
CA ASN A 61 0.57 1.36 -0.37
C ASN A 61 1.42 0.37 -1.17
N TYR A 62 1.48 -0.87 -0.72
CA TYR A 62 2.37 -1.95 -1.19
C TYR A 62 3.85 -1.81 -0.78
N PHE A 63 4.58 -2.93 -0.75
CA PHE A 63 5.94 -2.97 -0.21
C PHE A 63 6.95 -2.13 -1.00
N LEU A 64 6.80 -2.02 -2.33
CA LEU A 64 7.65 -1.15 -3.16
C LEU A 64 7.56 0.32 -2.71
N SER A 65 6.34 0.81 -2.49
CA SER A 65 6.11 2.15 -1.95
C SER A 65 6.61 2.27 -0.52
N GLY A 66 6.57 1.17 0.25
CA GLY A 66 7.09 1.11 1.61
C GLY A 66 8.61 1.36 1.66
N LEU A 67 9.38 0.80 0.73
CA LEU A 67 10.82 1.10 0.60
C LEU A 67 11.09 2.57 0.30
N VAL A 68 10.28 3.16 -0.57
CA VAL A 68 10.37 4.60 -0.89
C VAL A 68 10.01 5.44 0.33
N ALA A 69 8.96 5.09 1.07
CA ALA A 69 8.56 5.80 2.29
C ALA A 69 9.59 5.65 3.42
N HIS A 70 10.21 4.47 3.55
CA HIS A 70 11.32 4.25 4.48
C HIS A 70 12.46 5.25 4.21
N ARG A 71 12.83 5.42 2.93
CA ARG A 71 13.83 6.41 2.53
C ARG A 71 13.36 7.85 2.82
N ILE A 72 12.13 8.19 2.46
CA ILE A 72 11.57 9.53 2.70
C ILE A 72 11.59 9.88 4.19
N LYS A 73 11.26 8.93 5.07
CA LYS A 73 11.32 9.12 6.52
C LYS A 73 12.73 9.52 6.98
N HIS A 74 13.76 8.85 6.51
CA HIS A 74 15.13 9.17 6.90
C HIS A 74 15.64 10.49 6.31
N GLU A 75 15.19 10.86 5.10
CA GLU A 75 15.63 12.07 4.40
C GLU A 75 14.89 13.34 4.85
N LEU A 76 13.62 13.22 5.23
CA LEU A 76 12.74 14.35 5.58
C LEU A 76 12.27 14.36 7.04
N ASP A 77 12.66 13.37 7.84
CA ASP A 77 12.21 13.17 9.21
C ASP A 77 10.67 13.13 9.34
N LEU A 78 10.00 12.54 8.34
CA LEU A 78 8.55 12.40 8.30
C LEU A 78 8.10 11.04 8.83
N PRO A 79 7.03 10.98 9.65
CA PRO A 79 6.42 9.71 9.99
C PRO A 79 5.84 9.04 8.74
N PHE A 80 5.88 7.71 8.70
CA PHE A 80 5.21 6.97 7.64
C PHE A 80 4.35 5.81 8.15
N VAL A 81 3.24 5.62 7.44
CA VAL A 81 2.30 4.52 7.58
C VAL A 81 2.42 3.62 6.36
N THR A 82 2.22 2.32 6.51
CA THR A 82 2.21 1.39 5.37
C THR A 82 1.02 0.44 5.38
N THR A 83 0.49 0.17 4.19
CA THR A 83 -0.45 -0.92 3.93
C THR A 83 0.18 -1.88 2.93
N PHE A 84 0.47 -3.12 3.32
CA PHE A 84 1.20 -4.06 2.46
C PHE A 84 0.35 -4.67 1.34
N HIS A 85 -0.98 -4.79 1.52
CA HIS A 85 -1.93 -5.54 0.69
C HIS A 85 -1.66 -7.06 0.57
N THR A 86 -0.40 -7.48 0.46
CA THR A 86 0.04 -8.87 0.55
C THR A 86 1.42 -8.92 1.21
N LEU A 87 1.69 -10.00 1.94
CA LEU A 87 2.95 -10.20 2.67
C LEU A 87 3.62 -11.49 2.21
N ALA A 88 4.92 -11.45 1.97
CA ALA A 88 5.68 -12.59 1.44
C ALA A 88 5.55 -13.83 2.34
N LYS A 89 5.63 -13.66 3.67
CA LYS A 89 5.48 -14.79 4.61
C LYS A 89 4.05 -15.35 4.63
N VAL A 90 3.04 -14.51 4.42
CA VAL A 90 1.63 -14.95 4.32
C VAL A 90 1.43 -15.79 3.07
N LYS A 91 1.97 -15.33 1.93
CA LYS A 91 1.94 -16.07 0.68
C LYS A 91 2.61 -17.44 0.78
N ALA A 92 3.74 -17.51 1.49
CA ALA A 92 4.47 -18.74 1.71
C ALA A 92 3.65 -19.80 2.48
N GLU A 93 2.73 -19.41 3.38
CA GLU A 93 1.81 -20.36 4.04
C GLU A 93 0.90 -21.09 3.04
N GLY A 94 0.59 -20.44 1.92
CA GLY A 94 -0.15 -21.02 0.80
C GLY A 94 0.72 -21.71 -0.26
N GLY A 95 2.04 -21.81 -0.03
CA GLY A 95 3.00 -22.42 -0.96
C GLY A 95 3.54 -21.49 -2.05
N ASP A 96 3.10 -20.23 -2.10
CA ASP A 96 3.58 -19.23 -3.05
C ASP A 96 4.77 -18.47 -2.44
N HIS A 97 5.98 -18.92 -2.78
CA HIS A 97 7.22 -18.42 -2.21
C HIS A 97 7.74 -17.22 -3.01
N GLU A 98 7.95 -16.11 -2.32
CA GLU A 98 8.52 -14.90 -2.89
C GLU A 98 10.04 -14.91 -2.84
N SER A 99 10.66 -13.99 -3.57
CA SER A 99 12.12 -13.81 -3.55
C SER A 99 12.62 -13.38 -2.16
N GLN A 100 13.84 -13.79 -1.80
CA GLN A 100 14.49 -13.36 -0.55
C GLN A 100 14.54 -11.83 -0.42
N TRP A 101 14.81 -11.14 -1.53
CA TRP A 101 14.83 -9.68 -1.57
C TRP A 101 13.50 -9.06 -1.10
N ARG A 102 12.34 -9.64 -1.46
CA ARG A 102 11.05 -9.14 -0.97
C ARG A 102 10.91 -9.33 0.54
N HIS A 103 11.37 -10.46 1.07
CA HIS A 103 11.35 -10.71 2.52
C HIS A 103 12.21 -9.69 3.28
N ASP A 104 13.39 -9.36 2.75
CA ASP A 104 14.30 -8.39 3.35
C ASP A 104 13.69 -6.98 3.30
N ALA A 105 13.13 -6.59 2.15
CA ALA A 105 12.43 -5.32 1.98
C ALA A 105 11.24 -5.16 2.95
N GLU A 106 10.40 -6.19 3.09
CA GLU A 106 9.30 -6.16 4.04
C GLU A 106 9.80 -6.02 5.49
N ALA A 107 10.90 -6.69 5.85
CA ALA A 107 11.48 -6.59 7.19
C ALA A 107 12.01 -5.18 7.49
N GLU A 108 12.65 -4.51 6.53
CA GLU A 108 13.09 -3.11 6.66
C GLU A 108 11.91 -2.16 6.91
N ILE A 109 10.84 -2.32 6.13
CA ILE A 109 9.63 -1.51 6.26
C ILE A 109 8.99 -1.73 7.62
N VAL A 110 8.79 -2.98 8.02
CA VAL A 110 8.21 -3.36 9.33
C VAL A 110 9.04 -2.84 10.50
N GLY A 111 10.37 -2.80 10.34
CA GLY A 111 11.28 -2.29 11.34
C GLY A 111 11.25 -0.76 11.51
N CYS A 112 10.72 -0.02 10.54
CA CYS A 112 10.81 1.44 10.50
C CYS A 112 9.45 2.16 10.49
N ALA A 113 8.38 1.51 10.03
CA ALA A 113 7.05 2.10 9.96
C ALA A 113 6.54 2.57 11.33
N ASP A 114 5.91 3.74 11.37
CA ASP A 114 5.29 4.29 12.58
C ASP A 114 3.91 3.69 12.83
N ALA A 115 3.22 3.30 11.75
CA ALA A 115 2.04 2.45 11.82
C ALA A 115 1.92 1.52 10.61
N ILE A 116 1.30 0.37 10.82
CA ILE A 116 0.98 -0.60 9.78
C ILE A 116 -0.54 -0.79 9.77
N CYS A 117 -1.17 -0.48 8.64
CA CYS A 117 -2.60 -0.67 8.48
C CYS A 117 -2.91 -2.10 8.00
N VAL A 118 -3.86 -2.72 8.68
CA VAL A 118 -4.46 -4.03 8.32
C VAL A 118 -5.97 -3.90 8.24
N ASN A 119 -6.65 -4.78 7.51
CA ASN A 119 -8.09 -4.65 7.27
C ASN A 119 -8.95 -5.23 8.40
N CYS A 120 -8.43 -6.20 9.16
CA CYS A 120 -9.17 -6.89 10.21
C CYS A 120 -8.24 -7.49 11.28
N SER A 121 -8.83 -7.94 12.38
CA SER A 121 -8.10 -8.58 13.48
C SER A 121 -7.40 -9.89 13.09
N GLU A 122 -7.93 -10.60 12.08
CA GLU A 122 -7.27 -11.81 11.59
C GLU A 122 -5.96 -11.48 10.87
N GLU A 123 -5.95 -10.43 10.03
CA GLU A 123 -4.73 -9.94 9.39
C GLU A 123 -3.71 -9.44 10.43
N GLU A 124 -4.17 -8.77 11.51
CA GLU A 124 -3.29 -8.39 12.63
C GLU A 124 -2.66 -9.63 13.29
N HIS A 125 -3.46 -10.63 13.66
CA HIS A 125 -2.96 -11.84 14.31
C HIS A 125 -1.97 -12.59 13.42
N GLN A 126 -2.30 -12.73 12.13
CA GLN A 126 -1.41 -13.36 11.15
C GLN A 126 -0.11 -12.57 10.99
N PHE A 127 -0.19 -11.24 10.90
CA PHE A 127 0.98 -10.37 10.85
C PHE A 127 1.87 -10.59 12.08
N ARG A 128 1.31 -10.50 13.29
CA ARG A 128 2.07 -10.65 14.54
C ARG A 128 2.73 -12.02 14.65
N ARG A 129 2.06 -13.08 14.19
CA ARG A 129 2.61 -14.44 14.19
C ARG A 129 3.80 -14.60 13.25
N LEU A 130 3.79 -13.94 12.09
CA LEU A 130 4.80 -14.11 11.04
C LEU A 130 5.94 -13.09 11.09
N TYR A 131 5.63 -11.85 11.45
CA TYR A 131 6.55 -10.71 11.46
C TYR A 131 6.89 -10.21 12.86
N GLY A 132 6.18 -10.69 13.89
CA GLY A 132 6.40 -10.29 15.28
C GLY A 132 5.74 -8.95 15.62
N HIS A 133 6.37 -8.21 16.52
CA HIS A 133 5.88 -6.91 16.95
C HIS A 133 6.66 -5.82 16.20
N PRO A 134 5.99 -5.03 15.33
CA PRO A 134 6.63 -3.92 14.66
C PRO A 134 7.04 -2.86 15.69
N ARG A 135 7.97 -1.97 15.31
CA ARG A 135 8.30 -0.81 16.14
C ARG A 135 7.12 0.16 16.27
N GLY A 136 6.41 0.38 15.17
CA GLY A 136 5.19 1.17 15.13
C GLY A 136 3.95 0.42 15.60
N GLY A 137 2.81 1.12 15.56
CA GLY A 137 1.49 0.54 15.83
C GLY A 137 1.01 -0.38 14.70
N ILE A 138 0.10 -1.30 15.02
CA ILE A 138 -0.74 -1.96 14.01
C ILE A 138 -2.14 -1.41 14.19
N GLU A 139 -2.72 -0.87 13.12
CA GLU A 139 -4.03 -0.24 13.14
C GLU A 139 -4.99 -0.98 12.21
N ILE A 140 -6.15 -1.35 12.73
CA ILE A 140 -7.20 -1.98 11.92
C ILE A 140 -8.02 -0.90 11.23
N VAL A 141 -7.87 -0.79 9.91
CA VAL A 141 -8.63 0.12 9.05
C VAL A 141 -9.46 -0.73 8.09
N ALA A 142 -10.70 -1.00 8.48
CA ALA A 142 -11.60 -1.78 7.64
C ALA A 142 -11.92 -1.01 6.34
N PRO A 143 -11.76 -1.62 5.15
CA PRO A 143 -12.21 -1.01 3.92
C PRO A 143 -13.71 -0.73 4.02
N PRO A 144 -14.21 0.37 3.45
CA PRO A 144 -15.64 0.66 3.47
C PRO A 144 -16.38 -0.52 2.86
N ALA A 145 -17.14 -1.24 3.69
CA ALA A 145 -17.98 -2.33 3.23
C ALA A 145 -18.85 -1.78 2.11
N GLY A 146 -18.72 -2.34 0.90
CA GLY A 146 -19.41 -1.87 -0.30
C GLY A 146 -20.92 -1.90 -0.11
N ARG A 147 -21.49 -0.86 0.50
CA ARG A 147 -22.92 -0.75 0.80
C ARG A 147 -23.75 -0.36 -0.44
N ALA A 148 -23.14 -0.40 -1.63
CA ALA A 148 -23.77 -0.06 -2.90
C ALA A 148 -23.83 -1.20 -3.93
N LEU A 149 -23.38 -2.43 -3.62
CA LEU A 149 -23.39 -3.54 -4.58
C LEU A 149 -24.09 -4.83 -4.12
N PHE A 150 -24.62 -4.86 -2.89
CA PHE A 150 -25.47 -5.96 -2.41
C PHE A 150 -26.72 -5.40 -1.73
N PRO A 151 -27.82 -5.14 -2.46
CA PRO A 151 -29.12 -5.11 -1.80
C PRO A 151 -29.30 -6.48 -1.10
N PRO A 152 -29.77 -6.51 0.16
CA PRO A 152 -30.11 -7.76 0.81
C PRO A 152 -31.12 -8.48 -0.10
N GLY A 153 -30.72 -9.63 -0.66
CA GLY A 153 -31.62 -10.47 -1.41
C GLY A 153 -32.81 -10.83 -0.53
N ASP A 154 -33.99 -10.46 -0.99
CA ASP A 154 -35.28 -10.60 -0.32
C ASP A 154 -35.57 -12.08 -0.02
N ARG A 155 -35.08 -12.58 1.13
CA ARG A 155 -35.40 -13.92 1.63
C ARG A 155 -36.65 -13.83 2.49
N GLY A 156 -37.82 -13.99 1.86
CA GLY A 156 -38.99 -14.37 2.64
C GLY A 156 -40.35 -14.17 1.99
N ARG A 157 -40.67 -14.93 0.94
CA ARG A 157 -42.03 -15.46 0.71
C ARG A 157 -42.02 -16.55 -0.36
N GLY A 158 -42.16 -17.79 0.08
CA GLY A 158 -42.25 -18.95 -0.80
C GLY A 158 -42.41 -20.24 -0.01
N ARG A 159 -43.42 -20.31 0.86
CA ARG A 159 -43.87 -21.59 1.44
C ARG A 159 -44.65 -22.33 0.33
N PRO A 160 -44.28 -23.55 -0.07
CA PRO A 160 -45.10 -24.34 -0.97
C PRO A 160 -46.35 -24.86 -0.24
N PRO A 161 -47.51 -25.00 -0.90
CA PRO A 161 -48.68 -25.62 -0.30
C PRO A 161 -48.48 -27.13 -0.09
N PRO A 162 -49.01 -27.71 1.00
CA PRO A 162 -49.03 -29.16 1.20
C PRO A 162 -50.05 -29.85 0.26
N PRO A 163 -49.96 -31.19 0.10
CA PRO A 163 -50.65 -31.96 -0.95
C PRO A 163 -52.17 -31.94 -0.85
#